data_AF-A0A242CGB9-F1
#
_entry.id   AF-A0A242CGB9-F1
#
_cell.length_a   1.000
_cell.length_b   1.000
_cell.length_c   1.000
_cell.angle_alpha   90.00
_cell.angle_beta   90.00
_cell.angle_gamma   90.00
#
_symmetry.space_group_name_H-M   'P 1'
#
loop_
_entity.id
_entity.type
_entity.pdbx_description
1 polymer ?
#
loop_
_entity_poly.entity_id
_entity_poly.type
_entity_poly.pdbx_seq_one_letter_code
_entity_poly.pdbx_strand_id
1 'polypeptide(L)'
;MQVNVSESQTKTQIRSLVNCSRAAFEEYRIRTISEIRQCILNQGMTPSDAGYMLSRLDELYTLVHLDFIELESEKERIDSIIRQCERSKTEGRNEIDRKKNATVYLENYPVPNTNETVDMYESWREVYYRYNHLKHCLSILENKQDRMITLSGYMKIDASFTRN
;
A
#
# COMPACT_ATOMS: atom_id res chain seq x y z
N MET A 1 27.92 14.96 22.33
CA MET A 1 26.59 14.42 22.66
C MET A 1 26.06 13.76 21.40
N GLN A 2 26.38 12.47 21.20
CA GLN A 2 26.01 11.73 19.98
C GLN A 2 24.57 11.24 20.14
N VAL A 3 23.69 11.76 19.30
CA VAL A 3 22.30 11.33 19.26
C VAL A 3 22.28 9.97 18.56
N ASN A 4 21.87 8.92 19.27
CA ASN A 4 21.63 7.57 18.78
C ASN A 4 20.39 7.58 17.84
N VAL A 5 20.57 8.08 16.62
CA VAL A 5 19.50 8.22 15.62
C VAL A 5 19.07 6.85 15.04
N SER A 6 19.93 5.83 15.07
CA SER A 6 19.66 4.53 14.43
C SER A 6 18.68 3.63 15.19
N GLU A 7 18.75 3.57 16.52
CA GLU A 7 17.88 2.69 17.32
C GLU A 7 16.46 3.26 17.50
N SER A 8 16.32 4.59 17.55
CA SER A 8 15.01 5.24 17.69
C SER A 8 14.19 5.18 16.41
N GLN A 9 14.82 5.22 15.24
CA GLN A 9 14.14 5.09 13.94
C GLN A 9 13.57 3.68 13.78
N THR A 10 14.32 2.65 14.18
CA THR A 10 13.88 1.25 14.14
C THR A 10 12.72 0.99 15.13
N LYS A 11 12.71 1.67 16.29
CA LYS A 11 11.69 1.53 17.37
C LYS A 11 10.31 2.08 17.00
N THR A 12 10.24 3.18 16.25
CA THR A 12 8.97 3.75 15.78
C THR A 12 8.46 3.04 14.52
N GLN A 13 9.37 2.61 13.65
CA GLN A 13 9.02 1.99 12.37
C GLN A 13 8.45 0.58 12.49
N ILE A 14 8.71 -0.19 13.57
CA ILE A 14 8.07 -1.51 13.73
C ILE A 14 6.70 -1.42 14.39
N ARG A 15 6.45 -0.41 15.22
CA ARG A 15 5.09 -0.13 15.71
C ARG A 15 4.19 0.46 14.62
N SER A 16 4.72 1.12 13.59
CA SER A 16 3.91 1.54 12.43
C SER A 16 3.54 0.37 11.50
N LEU A 17 4.38 -0.67 11.43
CA LEU A 17 4.19 -1.84 10.53
C LEU A 17 2.92 -2.66 10.75
N VAL A 18 2.27 -2.56 11.91
CA VAL A 18 1.16 -3.46 12.30
C VAL A 18 -0.02 -2.70 12.93
N ASN A 19 0.10 -1.39 13.20
CA ASN A 19 -0.90 -0.66 14.01
C ASN A 19 -2.04 0.02 13.27
N CYS A 20 -2.18 -0.19 11.97
CA CYS A 20 -3.55 -0.21 11.44
C CYS A 20 -4.08 -1.60 11.83
N SER A 21 -4.86 -1.71 12.89
CA SER A 21 -5.53 -2.96 13.20
C SER A 21 -6.23 -3.47 11.93
N ARG A 22 -6.37 -4.77 11.75
CA ARG A 22 -7.10 -5.32 10.60
C ARG A 22 -8.46 -4.62 10.38
N ALA A 23 -9.12 -4.18 11.45
CA ALA A 23 -10.33 -3.37 11.41
C ALA A 23 -10.10 -1.96 10.83
N ALA A 24 -9.06 -1.24 11.27
CA ALA A 24 -8.74 0.08 10.72
C ALA A 24 -8.35 0.02 9.23
N PHE A 25 -7.65 -1.03 8.79
CA PHE A 25 -7.38 -1.22 7.36
C PHE A 25 -8.65 -1.57 6.58
N GLU A 26 -9.56 -2.35 7.17
CA GLU A 26 -10.85 -2.66 6.58
C GLU A 26 -11.69 -1.40 6.34
N GLU A 27 -11.74 -0.50 7.34
CA GLU A 27 -12.40 0.80 7.24
C GLU A 27 -11.76 1.66 6.14
N TYR A 28 -10.43 1.72 6.10
CA TYR A 28 -9.69 2.38 5.02
C TYR A 28 -10.10 1.80 3.65
N ARG A 29 -10.08 0.47 3.51
CA ARG A 29 -10.42 -0.22 2.26
C ARG A 29 -11.82 0.13 1.78
N ILE A 30 -12.80 0.11 2.69
CA ILE A 30 -14.19 0.46 2.38
C ILE A 30 -14.30 1.92 1.95
N ARG A 31 -13.65 2.84 2.68
CA ARG A 31 -13.63 4.26 2.37
C ARG A 31 -13.02 4.54 1.00
N THR A 32 -11.82 4.02 0.73
CA THR A 32 -11.12 4.23 -0.55
C THR A 32 -11.91 3.68 -1.73
N ILE A 33 -12.53 2.49 -1.59
CA ILE A 33 -13.44 1.95 -2.62
C ILE A 33 -14.64 2.87 -2.83
N SER A 34 -15.24 3.37 -1.76
CA SER A 34 -16.39 4.29 -1.84
C SER A 34 -16.02 5.57 -2.60
N GLU A 35 -14.88 6.18 -2.27
CA GLU A 35 -14.42 7.42 -2.91
C GLU A 35 -14.09 7.22 -4.39
N ILE A 36 -13.43 6.12 -4.76
CA ILE A 36 -13.17 5.75 -6.17
C ILE A 36 -14.48 5.54 -6.94
N ARG A 37 -15.48 4.92 -6.31
CA ARG A 37 -16.79 4.68 -6.92
C ARG A 37 -17.60 5.95 -7.11
N GLN A 38 -17.47 6.93 -6.21
CA GLN A 38 -18.10 8.25 -6.35
C GLN A 38 -17.52 9.04 -7.51
N CYS A 39 -16.31 8.69 -7.97
CA CYS A 39 -15.71 9.29 -9.17
C CYS A 39 -16.34 8.72 -10.45
N ILE A 40 -17.59 9.10 -10.75
CA ILE A 40 -18.36 8.64 -11.93
C ILE A 40 -18.24 9.64 -13.07
N LEU A 41 -17.97 9.14 -14.28
CA LEU A 41 -17.93 9.95 -15.50
C LEU A 41 -19.28 9.82 -16.20
N ASN A 42 -20.12 10.85 -16.13
CA ASN A 42 -21.45 10.85 -16.74
C ASN A 42 -21.46 11.54 -18.11
N GLN A 43 -22.33 11.07 -19.00
CA GLN A 43 -22.63 11.78 -20.25
C GLN A 43 -23.35 13.10 -19.90
N GLY A 44 -22.83 14.23 -20.41
CA GLY A 44 -23.37 15.56 -20.13
C GLY A 44 -22.70 16.32 -18.98
N MET A 45 -21.56 15.88 -18.46
CA MET A 45 -20.75 16.70 -17.54
C MET A 45 -20.36 18.02 -18.20
N THR A 46 -20.43 19.11 -17.44
CA THR A 46 -19.88 20.40 -17.89
C THR A 46 -18.35 20.42 -17.75
N PRO A 47 -17.64 21.34 -18.42
CA PRO A 47 -16.20 21.51 -18.21
C PRO A 47 -15.82 21.81 -16.75
N SER A 48 -16.69 22.51 -16.01
CA SER A 48 -16.48 22.79 -14.58
C SER A 48 -16.56 21.53 -13.74
N ASP A 49 -17.56 20.68 -14.00
CA ASP A 49 -17.71 19.38 -13.33
C ASP A 49 -16.50 18.48 -13.62
N ALA A 50 -16.03 18.49 -14.87
CA ALA A 50 -14.85 17.72 -15.27
C ALA A 50 -13.58 18.20 -14.55
N GLY A 51 -13.41 19.51 -14.36
CA GLY A 51 -12.32 20.08 -13.59
C GLY A 51 -12.36 19.66 -12.12
N TYR A 52 -13.53 19.76 -11.48
CA TYR A 52 -13.71 19.30 -10.10
C TYR A 52 -13.39 17.80 -9.93
N MET A 53 -13.86 16.98 -10.87
CA MET A 53 -13.60 15.54 -10.85
C MET A 53 -12.12 15.19 -11.04
N LEU A 54 -11.40 15.95 -11.88
CA LEU A 54 -9.95 15.80 -12.05
C LEU A 54 -9.20 16.14 -10.76
N SER A 55 -9.52 17.27 -10.11
CA SER A 55 -8.92 17.63 -8.82
C SER A 55 -9.15 16.55 -7.76
N ARG A 56 -10.37 16.01 -7.69
CA ARG A 56 -10.69 14.94 -6.72
C ARG A 56 -9.96 13.64 -7.01
N LEU A 57 -9.78 13.28 -8.29
CA LEU A 57 -8.99 12.11 -8.68
C LEU A 57 -7.50 12.31 -8.36
N ASP A 58 -6.96 13.52 -8.51
CA ASP A 58 -5.57 13.86 -8.19
C ASP A 58 -5.28 13.79 -6.68
N GLU A 59 -6.17 14.36 -5.86
CA GLU A 59 -6.10 14.26 -4.40
C GLU A 59 -6.11 12.80 -3.93
N LEU A 60 -7.06 12.01 -4.47
CA LEU A 60 -7.20 10.61 -4.11
C LEU A 60 -6.01 9.77 -4.61
N TYR A 61 -5.50 10.04 -5.81
CA TYR A 61 -4.29 9.40 -6.33
C TYR A 61 -3.10 9.68 -5.44
N THR A 62 -2.86 10.94 -5.09
CA THR A 62 -1.73 11.34 -4.23
C THR A 62 -1.79 10.63 -2.89
N LEU A 63 -2.96 10.58 -2.24
CA LEU A 63 -3.14 9.91 -0.96
C LEU A 63 -2.84 8.41 -1.06
N VAL A 64 -3.47 7.72 -2.02
CA VAL A 64 -3.28 6.27 -2.20
C VAL A 64 -1.84 5.95 -2.62
N HIS A 65 -1.19 6.84 -3.37
CA HIS A 65 0.18 6.63 -3.86
C HIS A 65 1.21 6.77 -2.73
N LEU A 66 1.05 7.75 -1.84
CA LEU A 66 1.88 7.88 -0.65
C LEU A 66 1.77 6.64 0.24
N ASP A 67 0.54 6.21 0.54
CA ASP A 67 0.29 5.00 1.33
C ASP A 67 0.89 3.75 0.65
N PHE A 68 0.84 3.69 -0.69
CA PHE A 68 1.42 2.59 -1.46
C PHE A 68 2.96 2.54 -1.35
N ILE A 69 3.64 3.68 -1.44
CA ILE A 69 5.12 3.77 -1.34
C ILE A 69 5.57 3.33 0.06
N GLU A 70 4.89 3.79 1.11
CA GLU A 70 5.20 3.38 2.47
C GLU A 70 5.07 1.87 2.62
N LEU A 71 3.96 1.31 2.13
CA LEU A 71 3.69 -0.12 2.22
C LEU A 71 4.63 -0.98 1.34
N GLU A 72 5.10 -0.45 0.21
CA GLU A 72 6.09 -1.11 -0.65
C GLU A 72 7.42 -1.27 0.11
N SER A 73 7.89 -0.20 0.75
CA SER A 73 9.08 -0.24 1.60
C SER A 73 8.91 -1.24 2.75
N GLU A 74 7.75 -1.28 3.40
CA GLU A 74 7.45 -2.24 4.45
C GLU A 74 7.47 -3.70 3.96
N LYS A 75 6.86 -3.95 2.80
CA LYS A 75 6.85 -5.25 2.13
C LYS A 75 8.27 -5.73 1.85
N GLU A 76 9.11 -4.87 1.25
CA GLU A 76 10.51 -5.21 0.95
C GLU A 76 11.31 -5.52 2.23
N ARG A 77 11.04 -4.78 3.30
CA ARG A 77 11.68 -5.00 4.60
C ARG A 77 11.32 -6.36 5.20
N ILE A 78 10.03 -6.73 5.19
CA ILE A 78 9.57 -8.04 5.66
C ILE A 78 10.17 -9.16 4.79
N ASP A 79 10.13 -9.01 3.46
CA ASP A 79 10.72 -9.96 2.52
C ASP A 79 12.22 -10.17 2.82
N SER A 80 12.95 -9.09 3.12
CA SER A 80 14.36 -9.16 3.47
C SER A 80 14.59 -9.90 4.79
N ILE A 81 13.79 -9.63 5.83
CA ILE A 81 13.89 -10.30 7.13
C ILE A 81 13.65 -11.81 6.97
N ILE A 82 12.57 -12.20 6.28
CA ILE A 82 12.25 -13.61 6.03
C ILE A 82 13.42 -14.32 5.33
N ARG A 83 13.90 -13.74 4.22
CA ARG A 83 15.03 -14.31 3.47
C ARG A 83 16.31 -14.39 4.30
N GLN A 84 16.57 -13.39 5.15
CA GLN A 84 17.75 -13.39 6.01
C GLN A 84 17.65 -14.47 7.09
N CYS A 85 16.48 -14.66 7.71
CA CYS A 85 16.26 -15.71 8.69
C CYS A 85 16.37 -17.10 8.05
N GLU A 86 15.76 -17.31 6.88
CA GLU A 86 15.86 -18.58 6.15
C GLU A 86 17.31 -18.94 5.79
N ARG A 87 18.18 -17.95 5.56
CA ARG A 87 19.61 -18.15 5.28
C ARG A 87 20.48 -18.32 6.52
N SER A 88 20.15 -17.64 7.62
CA SER A 88 21.00 -17.57 8.81
C SER A 88 20.59 -18.54 9.93
N LYS A 89 19.32 -18.94 9.99
CA LYS A 89 18.78 -19.90 10.96
C LYS A 89 18.83 -21.33 10.44
N THR A 90 19.92 -21.68 9.78
CA THR A 90 20.18 -23.02 9.24
C THR A 90 20.86 -23.92 10.27
N GLU A 91 20.34 -23.93 11.50
CA GLU A 91 20.81 -24.83 12.55
C GLU A 91 20.08 -26.17 12.43
N GLY A 92 20.80 -27.30 12.45
CA GLY A 92 20.19 -28.62 12.30
C GLY A 92 21.11 -29.63 11.59
N ARG A 93 20.87 -30.92 11.83
CA ARG A 93 21.72 -32.01 11.33
C ARG A 93 21.52 -32.29 9.83
N ASN A 94 20.33 -32.00 9.31
CA ASN A 94 19.97 -32.18 7.90
C ASN A 94 19.19 -30.96 7.38
N GLU A 95 18.94 -30.91 6.07
CA GLU A 95 18.24 -29.79 5.43
C GLU A 95 16.81 -29.58 5.94
N ILE A 96 16.10 -30.66 6.25
CA ILE A 96 14.71 -30.61 6.75
C ILE A 96 14.67 -29.93 8.11
N ASP A 97 15.55 -30.31 9.02
CA ASP A 97 15.66 -29.73 10.36
C ASP A 97 16.03 -28.24 10.29
N ARG A 98 16.94 -27.88 9.37
CA ARG A 98 17.36 -26.48 9.15
C ARG A 98 16.20 -25.61 8.67
N LYS A 99 15.41 -26.09 7.71
CA LYS A 99 14.21 -25.38 7.23
C LYS A 99 13.17 -25.25 8.34
N LYS A 100 12.92 -26.33 9.07
CA LYS A 100 11.96 -26.33 10.18
C LYS A 100 12.35 -25.31 11.27
N ASN A 101 13.63 -25.25 11.64
CA ASN A 101 14.10 -24.32 12.66
C ASN A 101 13.99 -22.86 12.21
N ALA A 102 14.28 -22.57 10.93
CA ALA A 102 14.06 -21.24 10.38
C ALA A 102 12.57 -20.85 10.39
N THR A 103 11.67 -21.77 10.01
CA THR A 103 10.22 -21.56 10.08
C THR A 103 9.76 -21.28 11.51
N VAL A 104 10.14 -22.11 12.48
CA VAL A 104 9.76 -21.93 13.90
C VAL A 104 10.27 -20.59 14.45
N TYR A 105 11.48 -20.17 14.04
CA TYR A 105 12.02 -18.87 14.41
C TYR A 105 11.20 -17.71 13.82
N LEU A 106 10.76 -17.82 12.57
CA LEU A 106 9.94 -16.80 11.91
C LEU A 106 8.50 -16.72 12.44
N GLU A 107 7.93 -17.84 12.88
CA GLU A 107 6.63 -17.90 13.57
C GLU A 107 6.69 -17.24 14.96
N ASN A 108 7.88 -17.17 15.57
CA ASN A 108 8.10 -16.61 16.91
C ASN A 108 9.16 -15.49 16.87
N TYR A 109 9.12 -14.65 15.83
CA TYR A 109 10.16 -13.67 15.62
C TYR A 109 10.14 -12.62 16.74
N PRO A 110 11.27 -12.39 17.44
CA PRO A 110 11.30 -11.50 18.58
C PRO A 110 11.18 -10.05 18.14
N VAL A 111 10.26 -9.31 18.75
CA VAL A 111 10.13 -7.87 18.49
C VAL A 111 11.20 -7.12 19.29
N PRO A 112 12.04 -6.29 18.64
CA PRO A 112 13.12 -5.60 19.33
C PRO A 112 12.60 -4.70 20.46
N ASN A 113 13.23 -4.79 21.64
CA ASN A 113 12.90 -4.01 22.83
C ASN A 113 11.53 -4.29 23.45
N THR A 114 10.91 -5.41 23.10
CA THR A 114 9.76 -5.96 23.82
C THR A 114 10.03 -7.43 24.18
N ASN A 115 9.19 -7.98 25.06
CA ASN A 115 9.19 -9.43 25.35
C ASN A 115 8.16 -10.16 24.47
N GLU A 116 7.71 -9.52 23.40
CA GLU A 116 6.67 -10.04 22.52
C GLU A 116 7.30 -10.70 21.28
N THR A 117 6.55 -11.62 20.69
CA THR A 117 6.91 -12.27 19.43
C THR A 117 5.80 -12.04 18.42
N VAL A 118 6.16 -12.10 17.15
CA VAL A 118 5.22 -11.98 16.03
C VAL A 118 5.46 -13.08 15.02
N ASP A 119 4.38 -13.53 14.38
CA ASP A 119 4.46 -14.39 13.21
C ASP A 119 4.77 -13.52 11.97
N MET A 120 5.98 -13.69 11.43
CA MET A 120 6.43 -12.96 10.25
C MET A 120 5.71 -13.38 8.97
N TYR A 121 5.21 -14.62 8.87
CA TYR A 121 4.42 -15.07 7.73
C TYR A 121 3.01 -14.50 7.76
N GLU A 122 2.40 -14.36 8.94
CA GLU A 122 1.14 -13.61 9.09
C GLU A 122 1.31 -12.16 8.68
N SER A 123 2.35 -11.50 9.21
CA SER A 123 2.69 -10.12 8.86
C SER A 123 2.91 -9.96 7.35
N TRP A 124 3.64 -10.89 6.73
CA TRP A 124 3.87 -10.93 5.29
C TRP A 124 2.57 -11.05 4.49
N ARG A 125 1.68 -11.99 4.86
CA ARG A 125 0.37 -12.16 4.20
C ARG A 125 -0.47 -10.88 4.27
N GLU A 126 -0.48 -10.24 5.43
CA GLU A 126 -1.24 -9.02 5.65
C GLU A 126 -0.70 -7.86 4.81
N VAL A 127 0.62 -7.63 4.82
CA VAL A 127 1.25 -6.57 4.02
C VAL A 127 1.04 -6.82 2.52
N TYR A 128 1.18 -8.06 2.05
CA TYR A 128 0.89 -8.40 0.65
C TYR A 128 -0.55 -8.14 0.25
N TYR A 129 -1.50 -8.47 1.13
CA TYR A 129 -2.92 -8.21 0.89
C TYR A 129 -3.19 -6.71 0.72
N ARG A 130 -2.66 -5.90 1.65
CA ARG A 130 -2.78 -4.44 1.63
C ARG A 130 -2.11 -3.85 0.38
N TYR A 131 -0.92 -4.35 0.04
CA TYR A 131 -0.13 -3.89 -1.11
C TYR A 131 -0.89 -4.11 -2.42
N ASN A 132 -1.46 -5.30 -2.60
CA ASN A 132 -2.26 -5.61 -3.78
C ASN A 132 -3.53 -4.75 -3.86
N HIS A 133 -4.17 -4.46 -2.72
CA HIS A 133 -5.31 -3.56 -2.71
C HIS A 133 -4.95 -2.15 -3.20
N LEU A 134 -3.93 -1.53 -2.61
CA LEU A 134 -3.50 -0.18 -2.99
C LEU A 134 -3.02 -0.13 -4.46
N LYS A 135 -2.27 -1.15 -4.89
CA LYS A 135 -1.85 -1.30 -6.30
C LYS A 135 -3.04 -1.30 -7.26
N HIS A 136 -4.11 -2.01 -6.92
CA HIS A 136 -5.32 -2.03 -7.73
C HIS A 136 -6.07 -0.70 -7.69
N CYS A 137 -6.13 -0.02 -6.54
CA CYS A 137 -6.69 1.32 -6.44
C CYS A 137 -5.97 2.32 -7.34
N LEU A 138 -4.63 2.34 -7.33
CA LEU A 138 -3.83 3.19 -8.22
C LEU A 138 -4.13 2.94 -9.68
N SER A 139 -4.13 1.67 -10.11
CA SER A 139 -4.44 1.31 -11.49
C SER A 139 -5.84 1.76 -11.94
N ILE A 140 -6.84 1.70 -11.05
CA ILE A 140 -8.20 2.19 -11.34
C ILE A 140 -8.22 3.72 -11.43
N LEU A 141 -7.50 4.41 -10.56
CA LEU A 141 -7.41 5.88 -10.54
C LEU A 141 -6.73 6.41 -11.81
N GLU A 142 -5.61 5.80 -12.22
CA GLU A 142 -4.90 6.11 -13.47
C GLU A 142 -5.83 5.93 -14.68
N ASN A 143 -6.53 4.79 -14.76
CA ASN A 143 -7.49 4.55 -15.83
C ASN A 143 -8.61 5.60 -15.87
N LYS A 144 -9.11 6.02 -14.69
CA LYS A 144 -10.13 7.08 -14.60
C LYS A 144 -9.59 8.44 -15.04
N GLN A 145 -8.37 8.79 -14.66
CA GLN A 145 -7.71 10.01 -15.11
C GLN A 145 -7.51 10.02 -16.64
N ASP A 146 -7.02 8.93 -17.23
CA ASP A 146 -6.85 8.79 -18.69
C ASP A 146 -8.16 8.97 -19.45
N ARG A 147 -9.24 8.33 -18.95
CA ARG A 147 -10.58 8.48 -19.52
C ARG A 147 -11.10 9.90 -19.40
N MET A 148 -10.79 10.61 -18.31
CA MET A 148 -11.16 12.01 -18.12
C MET A 148 -10.43 12.95 -19.07
N ILE A 149 -9.12 12.76 -19.25
CA ILE A 149 -8.32 13.52 -20.22
C ILE A 149 -8.90 13.34 -21.63
N THR A 150 -9.22 12.10 -21.98
CA THR A 150 -9.84 11.75 -23.27
C THR A 150 -11.20 12.44 -23.44
N LEU A 151 -12.08 12.37 -22.44
CA LEU A 151 -13.39 13.02 -22.48
C LEU A 151 -13.26 14.55 -22.60
N SER A 152 -12.35 15.15 -21.84
CA SER A 152 -12.07 16.59 -21.92
C SER A 152 -11.59 17.01 -23.32
N GLY A 153 -10.75 16.19 -23.95
CA GLY A 153 -10.34 16.35 -25.34
C GLY A 153 -11.53 16.38 -26.30
N TYR A 154 -12.43 15.39 -26.19
CA TYR A 154 -13.67 15.35 -27.00
C TYR A 154 -14.55 16.58 -26.79
N MET A 155 -14.75 17.00 -25.53
CA MET A 155 -15.57 18.19 -25.22
C MET A 155 -15.02 19.48 -25.84
N LYS A 156 -13.69 19.64 -25.87
CA LYS A 156 -13.05 20.79 -26.53
C LYS A 156 -13.26 20.77 -28.04
N ILE A 157 -13.19 19.58 -28.65
CA ILE A 157 -13.42 19.38 -30.08
C ILE A 157 -14.89 19.66 -30.42
N ASP A 158 -15.85 19.10 -29.69
CA ASP A 158 -17.28 19.36 -29.90
C ASP A 158 -17.62 20.84 -29.75
N ALA A 159 -17.07 21.51 -28.74
CA ALA A 159 -17.24 22.96 -28.54
C ALA A 159 -16.67 23.79 -29.69
N SER A 160 -15.65 23.30 -30.41
CA SER A 160 -15.09 23.97 -31.58
C SER A 160 -15.99 23.82 -32.82
N PHE A 161 -16.74 22.72 -32.93
CA PHE A 161 -17.69 22.49 -34.02
C PHE A 161 -19.04 23.16 -33.82
N THR A 162 -19.48 23.38 -32.58
CA THR A 162 -20.76 24.07 -32.26
C THR A 162 -20.65 25.60 -32.28
N ARG A 163 -19.45 26.17 -32.41
CA ARG A 163 -19.21 27.63 -32.48
C ARG A 163 -19.03 28.17 -33.92
N ASN A 164 -19.24 27.33 -34.94
CA ASN A 164 -19.36 27.72 -36.34
C ASN A 164 -20.82 27.59 -36.80
#